data_AF-A0A960T4I8-F1
#
_entry.id   AF-A0A960T4I8-F1
#
_cell.length_a   1.000
_cell.length_b   1.000
_cell.length_c   1.000
_cell.angle_alpha   90.00
_cell.angle_beta   90.00
_cell.angle_gamma   90.00
#
_symmetry.space_group_name_H-M   'P 1'
#
loop_
_entity.id
_entity.type
_entity.pdbx_description
1 polymer ?
#
loop_
_entity_poly.entity_id
_entity_poly.type
_entity_poly.pdbx_seq_one_letter_code
_entity_poly.pdbx_strand_id
1 'polypeptide(L)'
;MRLFSTKWIPLLAAAVTIHGAMPAAAQIDTLKKVLDSGSAKSAPAETPEKAIERLKNWQQEARETLAAIDNPGAVAALPAGVREEELEDYRRDLELLVLTTNQAIDDREKSKTGTPPEVPDPAAWSGFDDPPPYSILLLDEVLNERDAARKKLASTETSLSNYQHLLNAAKAEGETAEQAVGQRISELERAQNDGKDAAKWRLQAASARSRLVSCRVAMLEGIIARLRRTAEVTRGEIAVLDKKAEVARDHVRFDEEDIRKVEKITSQRNAKIEKEGEKIASRIKAAREMRMKAKSAVDSLAASPSEGTPPPDLELARFRLDVADDRLDVLQDLAEGLESLAHLQTMTLQSYKDRLAMRNAASKDERARHLSALQDFSKRLTVWKTALTDEFATNSADLTKLEARATSVLEDDPRFSLLNEQRVLKGEKISMLQRLVQSAGALDQLISRWVDDATPKKQDGGAKRFF
;
A
#
# COMPACT_ATOMS: atom_id res chain seq x y z
N MET A 1 -41.72 -35.22 21.32
CA MET A 1 -41.73 -36.00 22.58
C MET A 1 -40.33 -36.60 22.74
N ARG A 2 -39.70 -36.39 23.91
CA ARG A 2 -38.31 -36.76 24.30
C ARG A 2 -37.22 -35.88 23.66
N LEU A 3 -36.77 -34.78 24.27
CA LEU A 3 -35.95 -34.64 25.50
C LEU A 3 -34.66 -35.44 25.44
N PHE A 4 -33.56 -34.79 25.06
CA PHE A 4 -32.29 -34.94 25.77
C PHE A 4 -31.66 -33.56 25.97
N SER A 5 -31.65 -33.17 27.24
CA SER A 5 -30.89 -32.05 27.77
C SER A 5 -29.53 -32.59 28.18
N THR A 6 -28.45 -31.91 27.78
CA THR A 6 -27.25 -31.87 28.63
C THR A 6 -26.59 -30.52 28.46
N LYS A 7 -26.74 -29.70 29.50
CA LYS A 7 -26.02 -28.45 29.75
C LYS A 7 -24.55 -28.76 29.97
N TRP A 8 -23.66 -28.09 29.25
CA TRP A 8 -22.32 -27.69 29.71
C TRP A 8 -22.03 -26.28 29.15
N ILE A 9 -21.81 -25.33 30.05
CA ILE A 9 -21.31 -23.95 29.86
C ILE A 9 -20.15 -23.85 30.87
N PRO A 10 -19.15 -22.96 30.75
CA PRO A 10 -18.39 -22.42 29.61
C PRO A 10 -16.86 -22.67 29.84
N LEU A 11 -15.97 -22.30 28.92
CA LEU A 11 -14.64 -21.70 29.17
C LEU A 11 -13.70 -21.88 27.96
N LEU A 12 -12.92 -20.83 27.70
CA LEU A 12 -11.80 -20.73 26.74
C LEU A 12 -12.24 -20.68 25.26
N ALA A 13 -12.07 -19.59 24.51
CA ALA A 13 -10.86 -18.80 24.40
C ALA A 13 -11.14 -17.29 24.20
N ALA A 14 -11.29 -16.57 25.32
CA ALA A 14 -10.81 -15.19 25.41
C ALA A 14 -9.32 -15.27 25.75
N ALA A 15 -8.48 -15.49 24.73
CA ALA A 15 -7.03 -15.43 24.86
C ALA A 15 -6.46 -14.96 23.52
N VAL A 16 -6.78 -13.72 23.15
CA VAL A 16 -5.83 -12.96 22.34
C VAL A 16 -4.61 -12.83 23.24
N THR A 17 -3.56 -13.57 22.90
CA THR A 17 -2.31 -13.64 23.62
C THR A 17 -1.71 -12.25 23.75
N ILE A 18 -2.00 -11.62 24.89
CA ILE A 18 -1.10 -10.73 25.61
C ILE A 18 0.07 -11.62 26.05
N HIS A 19 1.02 -11.84 25.14
CA HIS A 19 2.37 -12.33 25.43
C HIS A 19 3.27 -11.24 24.84
N GLY A 20 3.93 -10.42 25.65
CA GLY A 20 4.87 -10.87 26.67
C GLY A 20 6.24 -10.29 26.32
N ALA A 21 6.29 -9.00 26.03
CA ALA A 21 7.42 -8.16 26.38
C ALA A 21 6.87 -7.27 27.47
N MET A 22 7.55 -7.13 28.61
CA MET A 22 7.21 -6.02 29.50
C MET A 22 7.21 -4.77 28.63
N PRO A 23 6.12 -3.99 28.59
CA PRO A 23 6.17 -2.76 27.82
C PRO A 23 7.29 -1.94 28.47
N ALA A 24 8.30 -1.53 27.71
CA ALA A 24 9.33 -0.54 28.13
C ALA A 24 8.69 0.62 28.94
N ALA A 25 7.46 0.96 28.56
CA ALA A 25 6.52 1.85 29.23
C ALA A 25 6.23 1.56 30.73
N ALA A 26 6.24 0.31 31.21
CA ALA A 26 6.08 -0.04 32.62
C ALA A 26 7.36 0.26 33.43
N GLN A 27 8.54 0.29 32.81
CA GLN A 27 9.78 0.66 33.47
C GLN A 27 9.81 2.16 33.80
N ILE A 28 9.20 3.03 32.97
CA ILE A 28 9.10 4.48 33.23
C ILE A 28 8.22 4.79 34.45
N ASP A 29 7.08 4.10 34.61
CA ASP A 29 6.22 4.26 35.80
C ASP A 29 6.87 3.66 37.06
N THR A 30 7.66 2.61 36.89
CA THR A 30 8.48 2.04 37.98
C THR A 30 9.57 3.03 38.38
N LEU A 31 10.19 3.73 37.43
CA LEU A 31 11.19 4.78 37.68
C LEU A 31 10.59 5.99 38.42
N LYS A 32 9.39 6.43 38.05
CA LYS A 32 8.68 7.50 38.78
C LYS A 32 8.35 7.09 40.23
N LYS A 33 7.89 5.85 40.43
CA LYS A 33 7.65 5.30 41.78
C LYS A 33 8.92 5.05 42.59
N VAL A 34 10.03 4.69 41.95
CA VAL A 34 11.35 4.57 42.62
C VAL A 34 11.82 5.94 43.09
N LEU A 35 11.64 6.99 42.28
CA LEU A 35 11.88 8.38 42.67
C LEU A 35 10.99 8.85 43.84
N ASP A 36 9.73 8.46 43.89
CA ASP A 36 8.78 8.93 44.90
C ASP A 36 8.71 8.07 46.18
N SER A 37 9.10 6.78 46.15
CA SER A 37 8.79 5.84 47.24
C SER A 37 9.82 4.75 47.54
N GLY A 38 10.94 4.69 46.81
CA GLY A 38 12.08 3.81 47.13
C GLY A 38 11.81 2.29 47.05
N SER A 39 10.68 1.81 46.51
CA SER A 39 10.46 0.38 46.29
C SER A 39 9.83 0.08 44.92
N ALA A 40 10.47 -0.80 44.16
CA ALA A 40 9.98 -1.29 42.86
C ALA A 40 9.16 -2.58 43.05
N LYS A 41 7.83 -2.46 43.04
CA LYS A 41 6.93 -3.59 42.75
C LYS A 41 6.49 -3.51 41.29
N SER A 42 6.53 -4.65 40.59
CA SER A 42 6.06 -4.77 39.20
C SER A 42 4.62 -4.26 39.08
N ALA A 43 4.40 -3.25 38.25
CA ALA A 43 3.08 -2.70 38.02
C ALA A 43 2.17 -3.76 37.33
N PRO A 44 0.88 -3.85 37.69
CA PRO A 44 -0.08 -4.69 36.97
C PRO A 44 -0.21 -4.23 35.52
N ALA A 45 -0.61 -5.15 34.63
CA ALA A 45 -0.81 -4.86 33.22
C ALA A 45 -1.79 -3.69 33.01
N GLU A 46 -1.38 -2.72 32.20
CA GLU A 46 -2.16 -1.52 31.91
C GLU A 46 -3.37 -1.85 31.03
N THR A 47 -4.56 -1.36 31.40
CA THR A 47 -5.78 -1.47 30.58
C THR A 47 -5.70 -0.55 29.35
N PRO A 48 -6.39 -0.84 28.22
CA PRO A 48 -6.39 0.02 27.03
C PRO A 48 -6.79 1.48 27.31
N GLU A 49 -7.74 1.71 28.22
CA GLU A 49 -8.20 3.03 28.64
C GLU A 49 -7.09 3.82 29.31
N LYS A 50 -6.42 3.21 30.30
CA LYS A 50 -5.25 3.79 31.00
C LYS A 50 -4.09 4.08 30.04
N ALA A 51 -3.86 3.22 29.05
CA ALA A 51 -2.85 3.45 28.04
C ALA A 51 -3.14 4.71 27.20
N ILE A 52 -4.40 4.94 26.82
CA ILE A 52 -4.81 6.17 26.11
C ILE A 52 -4.63 7.39 27.01
N GLU A 53 -5.08 7.31 28.26
CA GLU A 53 -4.93 8.40 29.23
C GLU A 53 -3.46 8.77 29.45
N ARG A 54 -2.59 7.78 29.58
CA ARG A 54 -1.14 7.97 29.68
C ARG A 54 -0.55 8.65 28.45
N LEU A 55 -0.94 8.24 27.24
CA LEU A 55 -0.50 8.88 26.00
C LEU A 55 -0.99 10.34 25.92
N LYS A 56 -2.22 10.62 26.36
CA LYS A 56 -2.78 11.99 26.45
C LYS A 56 -1.96 12.84 27.43
N ASN A 57 -1.60 12.29 28.59
CA ASN A 57 -0.74 12.98 29.56
C ASN A 57 0.65 13.27 28.99
N TRP A 58 1.31 12.28 28.38
CA TRP A 58 2.62 12.49 27.75
C TRP A 58 2.58 13.53 26.63
N GLN A 59 1.50 13.52 25.84
CA GLN A 59 1.30 14.52 24.81
C GLN A 59 1.14 15.93 25.39
N GLN A 60 0.32 16.06 26.44
CA GLN A 60 0.09 17.35 27.09
C GLN A 60 1.40 17.89 27.69
N GLU A 61 2.11 17.05 28.46
CA GLU A 61 3.43 17.40 29.02
C GLU A 61 4.41 17.84 27.91
N ALA A 62 4.42 17.14 26.78
CA ALA A 62 5.30 17.47 25.66
C ALA A 62 4.94 18.81 25.00
N ARG A 63 3.65 19.11 24.80
CA ARG A 63 3.17 20.39 24.25
C ARG A 63 3.48 21.57 25.18
N GLU A 64 3.25 21.40 26.48
CA GLU A 64 3.55 22.42 27.49
C GLU A 64 5.06 22.70 27.54
N THR A 65 5.88 21.65 27.44
CA THR A 65 7.35 21.79 27.41
C THR A 65 7.82 22.47 26.14
N LEU A 66 7.29 22.09 24.96
CA LEU A 66 7.58 22.75 23.69
C LEU A 66 7.27 24.25 23.73
N ALA A 67 6.08 24.60 24.20
CA ALA A 67 5.67 26.00 24.33
C ALA A 67 6.60 26.80 25.26
N ALA A 68 7.18 26.16 26.29
CA ALA A 68 8.15 26.81 27.17
C ALA A 68 9.50 27.05 26.47
N ILE A 69 10.00 26.08 25.69
CA ILE A 69 11.32 26.14 25.03
C ILE A 69 11.32 26.85 23.66
N ASP A 70 10.15 27.14 23.10
CA ASP A 70 10.00 27.94 21.86
C ASP A 70 9.92 29.44 22.12
N ASN A 71 9.93 29.86 23.40
CA ASN A 71 9.97 31.28 23.73
C ASN A 71 11.31 31.91 23.28
N PRO A 72 11.30 33.17 22.76
CA PRO A 72 12.51 33.85 22.27
C PRO A 72 13.67 33.99 23.28
N GLY A 73 13.42 33.76 24.58
CA GLY A 73 14.42 33.76 25.65
C GLY A 73 14.91 32.38 26.10
N ALA A 74 14.46 31.29 25.48
CA ALA A 74 14.72 29.93 25.96
C ALA A 74 16.22 29.55 25.94
N VAL A 75 16.97 29.98 24.91
CA VAL A 75 18.42 29.76 24.83
C VAL A 75 19.15 30.47 25.98
N ALA A 76 18.74 31.71 26.29
CA ALA A 76 19.29 32.49 27.39
C ALA A 76 18.89 31.95 28.78
N ALA A 77 17.83 31.13 28.85
CA ALA A 77 17.33 30.50 30.06
C ALA A 77 17.89 29.08 30.29
N LEU A 78 18.81 28.59 29.44
CA LEU A 78 19.42 27.28 29.60
C LEU A 78 20.27 27.22 30.89
N PRO A 79 20.18 26.12 31.67
CA PRO A 79 21.07 25.91 32.80
C PRO A 79 22.54 25.92 32.38
N ALA A 80 23.41 26.43 33.25
CA ALA A 80 24.85 26.49 33.00
C ALA A 80 25.39 25.10 32.62
N GLY A 81 26.10 25.03 31.49
CA GLY A 81 26.69 23.81 30.98
C GLY A 81 25.80 22.98 30.06
N VAL A 82 24.54 23.36 29.78
CA VAL A 82 23.71 22.79 28.71
C VAL A 82 23.99 23.53 27.39
N ARG A 83 24.21 22.77 26.31
CA ARG A 83 24.51 23.34 24.99
C ARG A 83 23.24 23.57 24.16
N GLU A 84 23.27 24.54 23.26
CA GLU A 84 22.17 24.82 22.33
C GLU A 84 21.81 23.61 21.45
N GLU A 85 22.80 22.82 21.02
CA GLU A 85 22.58 21.55 20.30
C GLU A 85 21.71 20.56 21.10
N GLU A 86 21.89 20.49 22.42
CA GLU A 86 21.10 19.61 23.28
C GLU A 86 19.64 20.09 23.33
N LEU A 87 19.41 21.42 23.31
CA LEU A 87 18.08 22.01 23.26
C LEU A 87 17.37 21.70 21.94
N GLU A 88 18.07 21.79 20.81
CA GLU A 88 17.51 21.43 19.49
C GLU A 88 17.12 19.95 19.40
N ASP A 89 18.00 19.06 19.89
CA ASP A 89 17.69 17.63 19.96
C ASP A 89 16.46 17.37 20.85
N TYR A 90 16.36 18.06 21.99
CA TYR A 90 15.21 17.93 22.89
C TYR A 90 13.91 18.45 22.25
N ARG A 91 13.97 19.60 21.55
CA ARG A 91 12.82 20.14 20.80
C ARG A 91 12.34 19.13 19.76
N ARG A 92 13.24 18.60 18.94
CA ARG A 92 12.90 17.58 17.92
C ARG A 92 12.26 16.35 18.55
N ASP A 93 12.80 15.85 19.66
CA ASP A 93 12.26 14.66 20.35
C ASP A 93 10.84 14.92 20.89
N LEU A 94 10.57 16.13 21.40
CA LEU A 94 9.23 16.52 21.85
C LEU A 94 8.24 16.68 20.70
N GLU A 95 8.64 17.29 19.58
CA GLU A 95 7.79 17.41 18.37
C GLU A 95 7.39 16.02 17.86
N LEU A 96 8.36 15.12 17.74
CA LEU A 96 8.13 13.74 17.32
C LEU A 96 7.27 12.98 18.35
N LEU A 97 7.42 13.25 19.65
CA LEU A 97 6.59 12.64 20.69
C LEU A 97 5.13 13.08 20.56
N VAL A 98 4.86 14.37 20.35
CA VAL A 98 3.50 14.88 20.11
C VAL A 98 2.87 14.24 18.87
N LEU A 99 3.61 14.17 17.77
CA LEU A 99 3.13 13.54 16.54
C LEU A 99 2.83 12.03 16.74
N THR A 100 3.75 11.29 17.36
CA THR A 100 3.63 9.84 17.53
C THR A 100 2.50 9.48 18.50
N THR A 101 2.34 10.24 19.59
CA THR A 101 1.25 10.05 20.56
C THR A 101 -0.12 10.33 19.95
N ASN A 102 -0.27 11.38 19.12
CA ASN A 102 -1.49 11.64 18.37
C ASN A 102 -1.91 10.41 17.54
N GLN A 103 -1.00 9.89 16.71
CA GLN A 103 -1.27 8.72 15.88
C GLN A 103 -1.62 7.49 16.73
N ALA A 104 -0.91 7.28 17.84
CA ALA A 104 -1.15 6.14 18.73
C ALA A 104 -2.50 6.21 19.46
N ILE A 105 -2.96 7.41 19.83
CA ILE A 105 -4.29 7.63 20.41
C ILE A 105 -5.35 7.34 19.36
N ASP A 106 -5.25 7.92 18.17
CA ASP A 106 -6.20 7.74 17.07
C ASP A 106 -6.34 6.25 16.68
N ASP A 107 -5.22 5.54 16.52
CA ASP A 107 -5.20 4.11 16.21
C ASP A 107 -5.92 3.29 17.28
N ARG A 108 -5.70 3.60 18.55
CA ARG A 108 -6.32 2.89 19.68
C ARG A 108 -7.81 3.20 19.77
N GLU A 109 -8.21 4.45 19.60
CA GLU A 109 -9.62 4.83 19.60
C GLU A 109 -10.39 4.16 18.45
N LYS A 110 -9.82 4.11 17.23
CA LYS A 110 -10.39 3.36 16.10
C LYS A 110 -10.50 1.86 16.35
N SER A 111 -9.56 1.27 17.10
CA SER A 111 -9.59 -0.16 17.40
C SER A 111 -10.70 -0.57 18.37
N LYS A 112 -11.23 0.35 19.20
CA LYS A 112 -12.28 0.03 20.18
C LYS A 112 -13.63 -0.32 19.56
N THR A 113 -13.90 0.19 18.36
CA THR A 113 -15.20 0.03 17.68
C THR A 113 -15.18 -1.09 16.64
N GLY A 114 -14.00 -1.63 16.31
CA GLY A 114 -13.84 -2.67 15.30
C GLY A 114 -13.89 -4.08 15.88
N THR A 115 -14.86 -4.88 15.46
CA THR A 115 -14.76 -6.34 15.62
C THR A 115 -13.64 -6.84 14.70
N PRO A 116 -12.65 -7.60 15.20
CA PRO A 116 -11.61 -8.16 14.35
C PRO A 116 -12.26 -9.07 13.29
N PRO A 117 -11.81 -9.02 12.03
CA PRO A 117 -12.37 -9.86 10.97
C PRO A 117 -12.22 -11.34 11.34
N GLU A 118 -13.29 -12.11 11.16
CA GLU A 118 -13.30 -13.55 11.38
C GLU A 118 -12.41 -14.26 10.36
N VAL A 119 -11.75 -15.35 10.75
CA VAL A 119 -10.97 -16.17 9.80
C VAL A 119 -11.95 -17.10 9.11
N PRO A 120 -12.07 -17.05 7.77
CA PRO A 120 -12.96 -17.96 7.05
C PRO A 120 -12.57 -19.42 7.29
N ASP A 121 -13.56 -20.25 7.65
CA ASP A 121 -13.40 -21.69 7.83
C ASP A 121 -13.87 -22.44 6.57
N PRO A 122 -13.01 -23.21 5.88
CA PRO A 122 -13.43 -24.05 4.76
C PRO A 122 -14.51 -25.06 5.11
N ALA A 123 -14.64 -25.49 6.36
CA ALA A 123 -15.72 -26.40 6.80
C ALA A 123 -17.10 -25.72 6.81
N ALA A 124 -17.16 -24.40 7.02
CA ALA A 124 -18.41 -23.63 7.00
C ALA A 124 -18.96 -23.40 5.59
N TRP A 125 -18.15 -23.60 4.54
CA TRP A 125 -18.61 -23.47 3.16
C TRP A 125 -19.43 -24.69 2.72
N SER A 126 -20.70 -24.46 2.37
CA SER A 126 -21.73 -25.47 2.06
C SER A 126 -21.88 -25.83 0.58
N GLY A 127 -21.09 -25.25 -0.33
CA GLY A 127 -21.20 -25.48 -1.78
C GLY A 127 -21.47 -24.21 -2.57
N PHE A 128 -21.58 -24.35 -3.90
CA PHE A 128 -22.04 -23.28 -4.79
C PHE A 128 -23.57 -23.21 -4.80
N ASP A 129 -24.12 -22.02 -5.10
CA ASP A 129 -25.56 -21.80 -5.15
C ASP A 129 -26.22 -22.58 -6.29
N ASP A 130 -25.56 -22.62 -7.46
CA ASP A 130 -26.01 -23.39 -8.61
C ASP A 130 -25.54 -24.86 -8.52
N PRO A 131 -26.36 -25.84 -8.96
CA PRO A 131 -25.93 -27.23 -9.05
C PRO A 131 -24.97 -27.46 -10.24
N PRO A 132 -24.11 -28.49 -10.20
CA PRO A 132 -23.25 -28.87 -11.32
C PRO A 132 -24.05 -29.38 -12.54
N PRO A 133 -23.46 -29.38 -13.77
CA PRO A 133 -22.07 -29.06 -14.08
C PRO A 133 -21.78 -27.56 -14.07
N TYR A 134 -20.59 -27.19 -13.59
CA TYR A 134 -20.13 -25.81 -13.49
C TYR A 134 -19.50 -25.32 -14.79
N SER A 135 -19.72 -24.06 -15.15
CA SER A 135 -19.01 -23.41 -16.26
C SER A 135 -17.50 -23.32 -15.98
N ILE A 136 -16.67 -23.47 -17.01
CA ILE A 136 -15.22 -23.23 -16.89
C ILE A 136 -14.88 -21.84 -16.36
N LEU A 137 -15.76 -20.85 -16.62
CA LEU A 137 -15.57 -19.48 -16.18
C LEU A 137 -15.65 -19.35 -14.66
N LEU A 138 -16.50 -20.14 -14.01
CA LEU A 138 -16.58 -20.21 -12.54
C LEU A 138 -15.27 -20.74 -11.95
N LEU A 139 -14.74 -21.82 -12.54
CA LEU A 139 -13.45 -22.37 -12.10
C LEU A 139 -12.33 -21.34 -12.28
N ASP A 140 -12.26 -20.68 -13.43
CA ASP A 140 -11.24 -19.66 -13.68
C ASP A 140 -11.40 -18.45 -12.75
N GLU A 141 -12.62 -18.03 -12.41
CA GLU A 141 -12.90 -16.97 -11.43
C GLU A 141 -12.38 -17.34 -10.03
N VAL A 142 -12.75 -18.51 -9.51
CA VAL A 142 -12.29 -18.99 -8.21
C VAL A 142 -10.76 -19.09 -8.17
N LEU A 143 -10.13 -19.59 -9.24
CA LEU A 143 -8.67 -19.67 -9.32
C LEU A 143 -8.02 -18.28 -9.37
N ASN A 144 -8.64 -17.31 -10.05
CA ASN A 144 -8.16 -15.93 -10.10
C ASN A 144 -8.28 -15.24 -8.74
N GLU A 145 -9.40 -15.41 -8.04
CA GLU A 145 -9.58 -14.92 -6.66
C GLU A 145 -8.53 -15.52 -5.72
N ARG A 146 -8.29 -16.83 -5.83
CA ARG A 146 -7.28 -17.52 -5.03
C ARG A 146 -5.90 -16.94 -5.28
N ASP A 147 -5.52 -16.75 -6.53
CA ASP A 147 -4.19 -16.25 -6.84
C ASP A 147 -4.03 -14.77 -6.44
N ALA A 148 -5.10 -13.97 -6.52
CA ALA A 148 -5.12 -12.61 -5.97
C ALA A 148 -4.93 -12.62 -4.44
N ALA A 149 -5.61 -13.52 -3.74
CA ALA A 149 -5.43 -13.71 -2.30
C ALA A 149 -4.01 -14.16 -1.95
N ARG A 150 -3.39 -15.04 -2.75
CA ARG A 150 -1.97 -15.44 -2.58
C ARG A 150 -1.00 -14.26 -2.77
N LYS A 151 -1.22 -13.41 -3.78
CA LYS A 151 -0.41 -12.18 -3.98
C LYS A 151 -0.57 -11.22 -2.80
N LYS A 152 -1.81 -11.03 -2.32
CA LYS A 152 -2.09 -10.22 -1.12
C LYS A 152 -1.39 -10.78 0.11
N LEU A 153 -1.41 -12.09 0.32
CA LEU A 153 -0.71 -12.77 1.41
C LEU A 153 0.80 -12.53 1.32
N ALA A 154 1.43 -12.76 0.16
CA ALA A 154 2.86 -12.55 -0.03
C ALA A 154 3.29 -11.08 0.23
N SER A 155 2.50 -10.11 -0.24
CA SER A 155 2.73 -8.68 0.05
C SER A 155 2.59 -8.36 1.55
N THR A 156 1.57 -8.94 2.20
CA THR A 156 1.35 -8.79 3.65
C THR A 156 2.50 -9.38 4.45
N GLU A 157 3.00 -10.56 4.07
CA GLU A 157 4.14 -11.23 4.72
C GLU A 157 5.45 -10.47 4.52
N THR A 158 5.67 -9.91 3.33
CA THR A 158 6.83 -9.03 3.06
C THR A 158 6.77 -7.78 3.95
N SER A 159 5.61 -7.12 4.00
CA SER A 159 5.40 -5.95 4.87
C SER A 159 5.63 -6.32 6.34
N LEU A 160 5.11 -7.46 6.77
CA LEU A 160 5.30 -7.98 8.13
C LEU A 160 6.78 -8.15 8.47
N SER A 161 7.57 -8.73 7.56
CA SER A 161 9.02 -8.88 7.73
C SER A 161 9.71 -7.52 7.88
N ASN A 162 9.38 -6.56 7.01
CA ASN A 162 9.95 -5.21 7.07
C ASN A 162 9.65 -4.51 8.41
N TYR A 163 8.40 -4.58 8.87
CA TYR A 163 8.02 -3.99 10.16
C TYR A 163 8.63 -4.72 11.36
N GLN A 164 8.87 -6.04 11.27
CA GLN A 164 9.61 -6.76 12.31
C GLN A 164 11.06 -6.29 12.41
N HIS A 165 11.73 -6.01 11.30
CA HIS A 165 13.07 -5.41 11.32
C HIS A 165 13.05 -4.02 11.95
N LEU A 166 12.08 -3.17 11.59
CA LEU A 166 11.92 -1.84 12.20
C LEU A 166 11.63 -1.92 13.71
N LEU A 167 10.80 -2.88 14.14
CA LEU A 167 10.52 -3.11 15.55
C LEU A 167 11.79 -3.48 16.32
N ASN A 168 12.60 -4.39 15.78
CA ASN A 168 13.84 -4.80 16.44
C ASN A 168 14.82 -3.62 16.58
N ALA A 169 14.96 -2.80 15.53
CA ALA A 169 15.76 -1.58 15.60
C ALA A 169 15.24 -0.60 16.65
N ALA A 170 13.91 -0.37 16.70
CA ALA A 170 13.29 0.49 17.70
C ALA A 170 13.43 -0.04 19.13
N LYS A 171 13.43 -1.37 19.33
CA LYS A 171 13.67 -2.00 20.64
C LYS A 171 15.11 -1.77 21.10
N ALA A 172 16.10 -1.96 20.23
CA ALA A 172 17.50 -1.67 20.54
C ALA A 172 17.74 -0.17 20.84
N GLU A 173 17.08 0.72 20.09
CA GLU A 173 17.06 2.16 20.39
C GLU A 173 16.43 2.44 21.76
N GLY A 174 15.36 1.71 22.10
CA GLY A 174 14.66 1.82 23.38
C GLY A 174 15.55 1.43 24.55
N GLU A 175 16.26 0.30 24.46
CA GLU A 175 17.24 -0.14 25.45
C GLU A 175 18.34 0.92 25.66
N THR A 176 18.84 1.51 24.56
CA THR A 176 19.84 2.59 24.63
C THR A 176 19.27 3.84 25.32
N ALA A 177 18.03 4.22 25.00
CA ALA A 177 17.38 5.37 25.60
C ALA A 177 17.11 5.17 27.10
N GLU A 178 16.71 3.96 27.52
CA GLU A 178 16.53 3.60 28.92
C GLU A 178 17.86 3.61 29.70
N GLN A 179 18.93 3.09 29.10
CA GLN A 179 20.28 3.17 29.70
C GLN A 179 20.71 4.62 29.88
N ALA A 180 20.45 5.49 28.88
CA ALA A 180 20.75 6.92 28.99
C ALA A 180 19.96 7.57 30.14
N VAL A 181 18.67 7.24 30.31
CA VAL A 181 17.88 7.70 31.47
C VAL A 181 18.53 7.25 32.78
N GLY A 182 18.92 5.98 32.91
CA GLY A 182 19.59 5.46 34.11
C GLY A 182 20.92 6.16 34.42
N GLN A 183 21.71 6.48 33.38
CA GLN A 183 22.93 7.27 33.51
C GLN A 183 22.63 8.69 34.00
N ARG A 184 21.62 9.37 33.43
CA ARG A 184 21.22 10.74 33.85
C ARG A 184 20.66 10.79 35.28
N ILE A 185 19.98 9.74 35.74
CA ILE A 185 19.59 9.62 37.15
C ILE A 185 20.83 9.58 38.03
N SER A 186 21.80 8.73 37.69
CA SER A 186 23.04 8.60 38.45
C SER A 186 23.89 9.88 38.44
N GLU A 187 23.85 10.66 37.35
CA GLU A 187 24.49 11.98 37.28
C GLU A 187 23.80 12.99 38.19
N LEU A 188 22.47 13.02 38.21
CA LEU A 188 21.68 13.91 39.08
C LEU A 188 21.95 13.62 40.56
N GLU A 189 22.07 12.35 40.94
CA GLU A 189 22.41 11.94 42.32
C GLU A 189 23.80 12.41 42.76
N ARG A 190 24.76 12.48 41.82
CA ARG A 190 26.14 12.90 42.09
C ARG A 190 26.37 14.40 41.91
N ALA A 191 25.41 15.12 41.33
CA ALA A 191 25.56 16.54 41.02
C ALA A 191 25.61 17.39 42.30
N GLN A 192 26.64 18.25 42.39
CA GLN A 192 26.73 19.31 43.38
C GLN A 192 25.74 20.44 43.04
N ASN A 193 25.44 21.32 44.01
CA ASN A 193 24.39 22.34 43.86
C ASN A 193 24.47 23.15 42.55
N ASP A 194 25.68 23.56 42.13
CA ASP A 194 25.89 24.37 40.94
C ASP A 194 25.65 23.62 39.60
N GLY A 195 25.55 22.28 39.64
CA GLY A 195 25.30 21.43 38.46
C GLY A 195 23.96 20.69 38.46
N LYS A 196 23.16 20.83 39.53
CA LYS A 196 21.89 20.10 39.70
C LYS A 196 20.86 20.46 38.63
N ASP A 197 20.77 21.73 38.26
CA ASP A 197 19.78 22.19 37.28
C ASP A 197 20.07 21.64 35.87
N ALA A 198 21.35 21.61 35.46
CA ALA A 198 21.76 21.01 34.21
C ALA A 198 21.55 19.49 34.19
N ALA A 199 21.84 18.80 35.30
CA ALA A 199 21.59 17.36 35.42
C ALA A 199 20.08 17.03 35.36
N LYS A 200 19.24 17.83 36.01
CA LYS A 200 17.78 17.69 35.97
C LYS A 200 17.23 17.92 34.57
N TRP A 201 17.72 18.95 33.87
CA TRP A 201 17.33 19.23 32.49
C TRP A 201 17.69 18.07 31.56
N ARG A 202 18.91 17.53 31.66
CA ARG A 202 19.33 16.38 30.84
C ARG A 202 18.55 15.10 31.13
N LEU A 203 18.15 14.89 32.38
CA LEU A 203 17.27 13.78 32.74
C LEU A 203 15.88 13.94 32.10
N GLN A 204 15.32 15.15 32.07
CA GLN A 204 14.05 15.43 31.39
C GLN A 204 14.15 15.16 29.89
N ALA A 205 15.21 15.63 29.23
CA ALA A 205 15.46 15.38 27.81
C ALA A 205 15.59 13.87 27.51
N ALA A 206 16.41 13.15 28.28
CA ALA A 206 16.56 11.69 28.14
C ALA A 206 15.23 10.94 28.36
N SER A 207 14.41 11.40 29.32
CA SER A 207 13.11 10.81 29.61
C SER A 207 12.11 11.01 28.46
N ALA A 208 12.10 12.19 27.83
CA ALA A 208 11.25 12.44 26.66
C ALA A 208 11.65 11.56 25.48
N ARG A 209 12.95 11.39 25.22
CA ARG A 209 13.46 10.47 24.20
C ARG A 209 13.04 9.03 24.47
N SER A 210 13.19 8.56 25.72
CA SER A 210 12.75 7.22 26.11
C SER A 210 11.24 7.01 25.90
N ARG A 211 10.41 8.00 26.21
CA ARG A 211 8.96 7.96 25.94
C ARG A 211 8.66 7.93 24.44
N LEU A 212 9.34 8.74 23.63
CA LEU A 212 9.19 8.75 22.17
C LEU A 212 9.46 7.37 21.58
N VAL A 213 10.60 6.76 21.95
CA VAL A 213 10.97 5.43 21.43
C VAL A 213 9.99 4.36 21.92
N SER A 214 9.54 4.44 23.17
CA SER A 214 8.49 3.55 23.70
C SER A 214 7.19 3.64 22.90
N CYS A 215 6.75 4.85 22.53
CA CYS A 215 5.59 5.06 21.66
C CYS A 215 5.80 4.44 20.27
N ARG A 216 6.98 4.63 19.67
CA ARG A 216 7.33 4.03 18.36
C ARG A 216 7.30 2.50 18.40
N VAL A 217 7.85 1.88 19.45
CA VAL A 217 7.81 0.43 19.66
C VAL A 217 6.35 -0.06 19.72
N ALA A 218 5.52 0.56 20.54
CA ALA A 218 4.11 0.17 20.68
C ALA A 218 3.32 0.31 19.37
N MET A 219 3.59 1.37 18.59
CA MET A 219 2.98 1.57 17.28
C MET A 219 3.36 0.46 16.29
N LEU A 220 4.65 0.11 16.22
CA LEU A 220 5.16 -0.97 15.37
C LEU A 220 4.58 -2.33 15.76
N GLU A 221 4.46 -2.62 17.07
CA GLU A 221 3.79 -3.83 17.56
C GLU A 221 2.31 -3.90 17.12
N GLY A 222 1.60 -2.77 17.18
CA GLY A 222 0.23 -2.67 16.68
C GLY A 222 0.11 -2.92 15.18
N ILE A 223 1.01 -2.35 14.37
CA ILE A 223 1.07 -2.60 12.91
C ILE A 223 1.32 -4.09 12.64
N ILE A 224 2.30 -4.69 13.32
CA ILE A 224 2.62 -6.11 13.20
C ILE A 224 1.43 -7.00 13.57
N ALA A 225 0.71 -6.70 14.65
CA ALA A 225 -0.47 -7.45 15.06
C ALA A 225 -1.57 -7.40 13.99
N ARG A 226 -1.83 -6.21 13.41
CA ARG A 226 -2.79 -6.05 12.30
C ARG A 226 -2.38 -6.84 11.07
N LEU A 227 -1.11 -6.75 10.67
CA LEU A 227 -0.59 -7.49 9.50
C LEU A 227 -0.67 -9.01 9.70
N ARG A 228 -0.33 -9.51 10.91
CA ARG A 228 -0.51 -10.93 11.25
C ARG A 228 -1.96 -11.36 11.12
N ARG A 229 -2.90 -10.55 11.64
CA ARG A 229 -4.33 -10.86 11.53
C ARG A 229 -4.80 -10.87 10.08
N THR A 230 -4.39 -9.88 9.28
CA THR A 230 -4.70 -9.84 7.84
C THR A 230 -4.15 -11.08 7.13
N ALA A 231 -2.93 -11.51 7.46
CA ALA A 231 -2.34 -12.72 6.89
C ALA A 231 -3.13 -13.98 7.27
N GLU A 232 -3.55 -14.12 8.53
CA GLU A 232 -4.40 -15.23 8.99
C GLU A 232 -5.74 -15.28 8.24
N VAL A 233 -6.45 -14.14 8.15
CA VAL A 233 -7.73 -14.06 7.43
C VAL A 233 -7.52 -14.43 5.96
N THR A 234 -6.48 -13.89 5.31
CA THR A 234 -6.19 -14.18 3.91
C THR A 234 -5.82 -15.66 3.69
N ARG A 235 -5.15 -16.31 4.65
CA ARG A 235 -4.91 -17.77 4.60
C ARG A 235 -6.22 -18.57 4.69
N GLY A 236 -7.16 -18.15 5.54
CA GLY A 236 -8.50 -18.73 5.61
C GLY A 236 -9.27 -18.56 4.28
N GLU A 237 -9.23 -17.36 3.69
CA GLU A 237 -9.80 -17.09 2.36
C GLU A 237 -9.22 -18.03 1.30
N ILE A 238 -7.88 -18.19 1.26
CA ILE A 238 -7.20 -19.11 0.34
C ILE A 238 -7.68 -20.55 0.55
N ALA A 239 -7.81 -21.02 1.79
CA ALA A 239 -8.27 -22.38 2.08
C ALA A 239 -9.71 -22.63 1.58
N VAL A 240 -10.61 -21.67 1.77
CA VAL A 240 -11.97 -21.72 1.21
C VAL A 240 -11.93 -21.76 -0.32
N LEU A 241 -11.10 -20.92 -0.94
CA LEU A 241 -10.97 -20.85 -2.40
C LEU A 241 -10.34 -22.10 -3.00
N ASP A 242 -9.37 -22.72 -2.32
CA ASP A 242 -8.80 -24.01 -2.73
C ASP A 242 -9.87 -25.12 -2.68
N LYS A 243 -10.69 -25.19 -1.62
CA LYS A 243 -11.83 -26.12 -1.53
C LYS A 243 -12.86 -25.88 -2.64
N LYS A 244 -13.21 -24.62 -2.92
CA LYS A 244 -14.09 -24.23 -4.03
C LYS A 244 -13.54 -24.67 -5.39
N ALA A 245 -12.25 -24.45 -5.63
CA ALA A 245 -11.59 -24.80 -6.88
C ALA A 245 -11.53 -26.33 -7.09
N GLU A 246 -11.34 -27.11 -6.03
CA GLU A 246 -11.39 -28.57 -6.07
C GLU A 246 -12.78 -29.06 -6.50
N VAL A 247 -13.84 -28.64 -5.80
CA VAL A 247 -15.23 -29.03 -6.12
C VAL A 247 -15.64 -28.59 -7.53
N ALA A 248 -15.29 -27.37 -7.93
CA ALA A 248 -15.60 -26.85 -9.25
C ALA A 248 -14.88 -27.65 -10.35
N ARG A 249 -13.60 -27.99 -10.14
CA ARG A 249 -12.79 -28.75 -11.11
C ARG A 249 -13.37 -30.13 -11.39
N ASP A 250 -13.86 -30.82 -10.37
CA ASP A 250 -14.42 -32.18 -10.51
C ASP A 250 -15.71 -32.22 -11.33
N HIS A 251 -16.43 -31.10 -11.42
CA HIS A 251 -17.75 -31.02 -12.08
C HIS A 251 -17.77 -29.97 -13.20
N VAL A 252 -16.61 -29.60 -13.75
CA VAL A 252 -16.53 -28.54 -14.75
C VAL A 252 -16.93 -29.03 -16.15
N ARG A 253 -17.76 -28.24 -16.83
CA ARG A 253 -18.05 -28.32 -18.26
C ARG A 253 -17.39 -27.14 -18.95
N PHE A 254 -16.79 -27.40 -20.11
CA PHE A 254 -16.28 -26.36 -21.00
C PHE A 254 -16.79 -26.63 -22.40
N ASP A 255 -17.66 -25.76 -22.91
CA ASP A 255 -18.26 -25.89 -24.24
C ASP A 255 -18.49 -24.53 -24.94
N GLU A 256 -19.19 -24.58 -26.08
CA GLU A 256 -19.49 -23.41 -26.89
C GLU A 256 -20.39 -22.39 -26.17
N GLU A 257 -21.18 -22.80 -25.17
CA GLU A 257 -21.97 -21.86 -24.38
C GLU A 257 -21.06 -20.94 -23.57
N ASP A 258 -19.94 -21.46 -23.05
CA ASP A 258 -18.94 -20.66 -22.35
C ASP A 258 -18.24 -19.68 -23.31
N ILE A 259 -17.95 -20.10 -24.54
CA ILE A 259 -17.39 -19.21 -25.56
C ILE A 259 -18.36 -18.06 -25.85
N ARG A 260 -19.66 -18.34 -26.04
CA ARG A 260 -20.67 -17.28 -26.24
C ARG A 260 -20.78 -16.32 -25.06
N LYS A 261 -20.61 -16.80 -23.82
CA LYS A 261 -20.54 -15.95 -22.63
C LYS A 261 -19.33 -15.02 -22.69
N VAL A 262 -18.15 -15.55 -23.04
CA VAL A 262 -16.93 -14.74 -23.23
C VAL A 262 -17.10 -13.73 -24.36
N GLU A 263 -17.68 -14.12 -25.50
CA GLU A 263 -17.97 -13.22 -26.63
C GLU A 263 -18.87 -12.05 -26.20
N LYS A 264 -19.95 -12.34 -25.47
CA LYS A 264 -20.85 -11.31 -24.94
C LYS A 264 -20.11 -10.36 -23.99
N ILE A 265 -19.29 -10.88 -23.07
CA ILE A 265 -18.50 -10.07 -22.14
C ILE A 265 -17.49 -9.20 -22.90
N THR A 266 -16.77 -9.77 -23.85
CA THR A 266 -15.79 -9.06 -24.70
C THR A 266 -16.46 -7.94 -25.49
N SER A 267 -17.61 -8.21 -26.12
CA SER A 267 -18.38 -7.18 -26.84
C SER A 267 -18.82 -6.04 -25.92
N GLN A 268 -19.35 -6.36 -24.73
CA GLN A 268 -19.76 -5.35 -23.75
C GLN A 268 -18.59 -4.50 -23.24
N ARG A 269 -17.41 -5.11 -23.03
CA ARG A 269 -16.20 -4.39 -22.61
C ARG A 269 -15.65 -3.51 -23.73
N ASN A 270 -15.58 -4.01 -24.96
CA ASN A 270 -15.14 -3.23 -26.11
C ASN A 270 -16.06 -2.04 -26.38
N ALA A 271 -17.38 -2.20 -26.26
CA ALA A 271 -18.32 -1.07 -26.39
C ALA A 271 -18.12 0.01 -25.30
N LYS A 272 -17.64 -0.35 -24.10
CA LYS A 272 -17.27 0.62 -23.07
C LYS A 272 -15.96 1.33 -23.40
N ILE A 273 -14.96 0.59 -23.88
CA ILE A 273 -13.65 1.13 -24.31
C ILE A 273 -13.83 2.10 -25.48
N GLU A 274 -14.67 1.75 -26.46
CA GLU A 274 -14.99 2.60 -27.60
C GLU A 274 -15.60 3.94 -27.17
N LYS A 275 -16.59 3.93 -26.27
CA LYS A 275 -17.16 5.15 -25.68
C LYS A 275 -16.14 6.00 -24.91
N GLU A 276 -15.15 5.36 -24.28
CA GLU A 276 -14.04 6.07 -23.63
C GLU A 276 -13.11 6.69 -24.70
N GLY A 277 -12.84 5.96 -25.78
CA GLY A 277 -12.05 6.40 -26.93
C GLY A 277 -12.66 7.61 -27.64
N GLU A 278 -13.98 7.63 -27.84
CA GLU A 278 -14.70 8.79 -28.39
C GLU A 278 -14.48 10.06 -27.55
N LYS A 279 -14.50 9.93 -26.21
CA LYS A 279 -14.23 11.04 -25.30
C LYS A 279 -12.78 11.51 -25.42
N ILE A 280 -11.81 10.58 -25.46
CA ILE A 280 -10.40 10.94 -25.65
C ILE A 280 -10.18 11.61 -27.02
N ALA A 281 -10.78 11.10 -28.09
CA ALA A 281 -10.70 11.70 -29.42
C ALA A 281 -11.21 13.15 -29.44
N SER A 282 -12.31 13.43 -28.75
CA SER A 282 -12.81 14.80 -28.59
C SER A 282 -11.80 15.71 -27.85
N ARG A 283 -11.14 15.19 -26.81
CA ARG A 283 -10.10 15.90 -26.06
C ARG A 283 -8.84 16.14 -26.91
N ILE A 284 -8.44 15.17 -27.74
CA ILE A 284 -7.32 15.31 -28.69
C ILE A 284 -7.61 16.45 -29.67
N LYS A 285 -8.82 16.54 -30.22
CA LYS A 285 -9.21 17.63 -31.12
C LYS A 285 -9.05 18.99 -30.43
N ALA A 286 -9.58 19.13 -29.21
CA ALA A 286 -9.43 20.36 -28.43
C ALA A 286 -7.95 20.67 -28.12
N ALA A 287 -7.15 19.66 -27.76
CA ALA A 287 -5.72 19.82 -27.48
C ALA A 287 -4.94 20.31 -28.71
N ARG A 288 -5.24 19.80 -29.91
CA ARG A 288 -4.66 20.30 -31.16
C ARG A 288 -4.96 21.79 -31.39
N GLU A 289 -6.20 22.20 -31.13
CA GLU A 289 -6.59 23.62 -31.25
C GLU A 289 -5.86 24.51 -30.23
N MET A 290 -5.72 24.05 -28.99
CA MET A 290 -4.96 24.76 -27.95
C MET A 290 -3.47 24.88 -28.29
N ARG A 291 -2.86 23.78 -28.76
CA ARG A 291 -1.47 23.76 -29.24
C ARG A 291 -1.25 24.76 -30.37
N MET A 292 -2.13 24.77 -31.37
CA MET A 292 -2.03 25.73 -32.48
C MET A 292 -2.09 27.19 -31.99
N LYS A 293 -2.99 27.51 -31.05
CA LYS A 293 -3.08 28.85 -30.46
C LYS A 293 -1.83 29.21 -29.67
N ALA A 294 -1.32 28.30 -28.84
CA ALA A 294 -0.10 28.51 -28.06
C ALA A 294 1.11 28.73 -28.98
N LYS A 295 1.24 27.94 -30.04
CA LYS A 295 2.28 28.09 -31.05
C LYS A 295 2.20 29.44 -31.77
N SER A 296 1.01 29.84 -32.20
CA SER A 296 0.80 31.14 -32.84
C SER A 296 1.19 32.31 -31.92
N ALA A 297 0.96 32.19 -30.62
CA ALA A 297 1.36 33.21 -29.64
C ALA A 297 2.89 33.29 -29.50
N VAL A 298 3.58 32.15 -29.42
CA VAL A 298 5.05 32.09 -29.41
C VAL A 298 5.63 32.70 -30.69
N ASP A 299 5.13 32.29 -31.86
CA ASP A 299 5.63 32.76 -33.15
C ASP A 299 5.42 34.29 -33.29
N SER A 300 4.30 34.83 -32.80
CA SER A 300 4.00 36.27 -32.82
C SER A 300 4.91 37.10 -31.90
N LEU A 301 5.16 36.60 -30.68
CA LEU A 301 6.07 37.25 -29.72
C LEU A 301 7.52 37.16 -30.19
N ALA A 302 7.93 36.04 -30.79
CA ALA A 302 9.27 35.85 -31.33
C ALA A 302 9.56 36.72 -32.57
N ALA A 303 8.54 37.06 -33.35
CA ALA A 303 8.66 37.93 -34.53
C ALA A 303 8.67 39.44 -34.20
N SER A 304 8.40 39.82 -32.95
CA SER A 304 8.39 41.23 -32.52
C SER A 304 9.82 41.72 -32.26
N PRO A 305 10.33 42.74 -32.97
CA PRO A 305 11.69 43.23 -32.81
C PRO A 305 11.79 44.05 -31.52
N SER A 306 12.40 43.50 -30.47
CA SER A 306 12.88 44.26 -29.32
C SER A 306 14.41 44.34 -29.37
N GLU A 307 14.95 45.55 -29.24
CA GLU A 307 16.39 45.77 -29.16
C GLU A 307 16.97 45.01 -27.95
N GLY A 308 17.63 43.88 -28.22
CA GLY A 308 18.53 43.19 -27.30
C GLY A 308 17.92 42.40 -26.13
N THR A 309 16.63 42.54 -25.83
CA THR A 309 15.98 41.80 -24.71
C THR A 309 14.71 41.08 -25.17
N PRO A 310 14.58 39.76 -24.97
CA PRO A 310 13.36 39.02 -25.33
C PRO A 310 12.10 39.62 -24.66
N PRO A 311 10.92 39.56 -25.32
CA PRO A 311 9.68 39.99 -24.69
C PRO A 311 9.43 39.28 -23.35
N PRO A 312 9.00 39.98 -22.28
CA PRO A 312 8.80 39.38 -20.96
C PRO A 312 7.86 38.17 -20.96
N ASP A 313 6.87 38.16 -21.86
CA ASP A 313 5.86 37.11 -21.96
C ASP A 313 6.30 35.90 -22.82
N LEU A 314 7.45 35.98 -23.51
CA LEU A 314 7.88 34.93 -24.44
C LEU A 314 8.15 33.61 -23.73
N GLU A 315 8.79 33.65 -22.55
CA GLU A 315 9.09 32.45 -21.77
C GLU A 315 7.82 31.78 -21.23
N LEU A 316 6.84 32.56 -20.78
CA LEU A 316 5.54 32.02 -20.36
C LEU A 316 4.75 31.46 -21.54
N ALA A 317 4.83 32.09 -22.73
CA ALA A 317 4.21 31.57 -23.95
C ALA A 317 4.86 30.26 -24.41
N ARG A 318 6.19 30.13 -24.33
CA ARG A 318 6.91 28.87 -24.59
C ARG A 318 6.47 27.77 -23.63
N PHE A 319 6.42 28.08 -22.34
CA PHE A 319 5.95 27.11 -21.34
C PHE A 319 4.50 26.66 -21.58
N ARG A 320 3.61 27.56 -22.03
CA ARG A 320 2.25 27.19 -22.45
C ARG A 320 2.23 26.27 -23.68
N LEU A 321 3.13 26.50 -24.63
CA LEU A 321 3.27 25.62 -25.80
C LEU A 321 3.76 24.23 -25.37
N ASP A 322 4.78 24.15 -24.51
CA ASP A 322 5.29 22.88 -23.97
C ASP A 322 4.19 22.08 -23.26
N VAL A 323 3.38 22.74 -22.43
CA VAL A 323 2.23 22.12 -21.74
C VAL A 323 1.17 21.64 -22.74
N ALA A 324 0.93 22.39 -23.81
CA ALA A 324 -0.03 22.02 -24.85
C ALA A 324 0.47 20.85 -25.71
N ASP A 325 1.77 20.77 -25.96
CA ASP A 325 2.44 19.64 -26.61
C ASP A 325 2.33 18.39 -25.74
N ASP A 326 2.74 18.47 -24.47
CA ASP A 326 2.61 17.39 -23.48
C ASP A 326 1.18 16.87 -23.38
N ARG A 327 0.19 17.77 -23.39
CA ARG A 327 -1.23 17.39 -23.36
C ARG A 327 -1.64 16.61 -24.58
N LEU A 328 -1.21 17.02 -25.77
CA LEU A 328 -1.54 16.31 -26.99
C LEU A 328 -0.93 14.90 -26.96
N ASP A 329 0.36 14.81 -26.61
CA ASP A 329 1.10 13.54 -26.54
C ASP A 329 0.45 12.58 -25.53
N VAL A 330 0.18 13.03 -24.31
CA VAL A 330 -0.48 12.20 -23.29
C VAL A 330 -1.86 11.73 -23.75
N LEU A 331 -2.65 12.59 -24.38
CA LEU A 331 -3.98 12.18 -24.87
C LEU A 331 -3.89 11.15 -26.01
N GLN A 332 -2.84 11.22 -26.84
CA GLN A 332 -2.56 10.20 -27.86
C GLN A 332 -2.15 8.88 -27.20
N ASP A 333 -1.26 8.90 -26.21
CA ASP A 333 -0.89 7.71 -25.42
C ASP A 333 -2.12 7.06 -24.77
N LEU A 334 -3.05 7.87 -24.25
CA LEU A 334 -4.30 7.36 -23.68
C LEU A 334 -5.17 6.68 -24.74
N ALA A 335 -5.22 7.20 -25.97
CA ALA A 335 -5.96 6.58 -27.06
C ALA A 335 -5.32 5.24 -27.47
N GLU A 336 -3.99 5.19 -27.63
CA GLU A 336 -3.25 3.96 -27.93
C GLU A 336 -3.39 2.91 -26.81
N GLY A 337 -3.45 3.37 -25.56
CA GLY A 337 -3.73 2.52 -24.41
C GLY A 337 -5.13 1.90 -24.45
N LEU A 338 -6.14 2.64 -24.89
CA LEU A 338 -7.50 2.09 -25.09
C LEU A 338 -7.55 1.07 -26.23
N GLU A 339 -6.86 1.32 -27.34
CA GLU A 339 -6.73 0.35 -28.44
C GLU A 339 -6.05 -0.94 -27.96
N SER A 340 -5.00 -0.80 -27.16
CA SER A 340 -4.30 -1.93 -26.54
C SER A 340 -5.20 -2.72 -25.58
N LEU A 341 -6.06 -2.05 -24.80
CA LEU A 341 -7.06 -2.72 -23.95
C LEU A 341 -8.11 -3.48 -24.78
N ALA A 342 -8.58 -2.91 -25.90
CA ALA A 342 -9.52 -3.56 -26.80
C ALA A 342 -8.90 -4.78 -27.49
N HIS A 343 -7.62 -4.67 -27.89
CA HIS A 343 -6.86 -5.79 -28.42
C HIS A 343 -6.73 -6.92 -27.39
N LEU A 344 -6.42 -6.60 -26.14
CA LEU A 344 -6.39 -7.57 -25.03
C LEU A 344 -7.73 -8.31 -24.83
N GLN A 345 -8.87 -7.63 -24.94
CA GLN A 345 -10.17 -8.31 -24.85
C GLN A 345 -10.39 -9.29 -26.01
N THR A 346 -9.97 -8.91 -27.21
CA THR A 346 -10.06 -9.77 -28.39
C THR A 346 -9.16 -11.00 -28.24
N MET A 347 -7.94 -10.81 -27.75
CA MET A 347 -7.01 -11.91 -27.50
C MET A 347 -7.44 -12.80 -26.34
N THR A 348 -8.14 -12.26 -25.34
CA THR A 348 -8.76 -13.05 -24.27
C THR A 348 -9.76 -14.04 -24.86
N LEU A 349 -10.67 -13.55 -25.71
CA LEU A 349 -11.65 -14.40 -26.40
C LEU A 349 -10.95 -15.48 -27.24
N GLN A 350 -9.96 -15.08 -28.04
CA GLN A 350 -9.20 -16.02 -28.87
C GLN A 350 -8.52 -17.11 -28.02
N SER A 351 -7.95 -16.74 -26.88
CA SER A 351 -7.30 -17.69 -25.96
C SER A 351 -8.30 -18.71 -25.38
N TYR A 352 -9.53 -18.31 -25.08
CA TYR A 352 -10.59 -19.25 -24.69
C TYR A 352 -10.97 -20.19 -25.86
N LYS A 353 -11.05 -19.68 -27.09
CA LYS A 353 -11.30 -20.51 -28.29
C LYS A 353 -10.19 -21.53 -28.50
N ASP A 354 -8.93 -21.11 -28.38
CA ASP A 354 -7.77 -22.01 -28.48
C ASP A 354 -7.75 -23.05 -27.34
N ARG A 355 -8.14 -22.68 -26.12
CA ARG A 355 -8.28 -23.62 -25.01
C ARG A 355 -9.36 -24.68 -25.29
N LEU A 356 -10.50 -24.29 -25.84
CA LEU A 356 -11.58 -25.23 -26.20
C LEU A 356 -11.13 -26.15 -27.34
N ALA A 357 -10.52 -25.58 -28.38
CA ALA A 357 -9.99 -26.33 -29.52
C ALA A 357 -8.91 -27.33 -29.08
N MET A 358 -8.03 -26.94 -28.16
CA MET A 358 -7.04 -27.84 -27.55
C MET A 358 -7.70 -29.02 -26.81
N ARG A 359 -8.81 -28.79 -26.09
CA ARG A 359 -9.56 -29.84 -25.39
C ARG A 359 -10.24 -30.80 -26.36
N ASN A 360 -10.77 -30.27 -27.46
CA ASN A 360 -11.54 -31.02 -28.45
C ASN A 360 -10.69 -31.57 -29.61
N ALA A 361 -9.38 -31.34 -29.59
CA ALA A 361 -8.47 -31.71 -30.66
C ALA A 361 -8.53 -33.22 -30.97
N ALA A 362 -8.68 -33.55 -32.25
CA ALA A 362 -8.80 -34.94 -32.71
C ALA A 362 -7.42 -35.65 -32.80
N SER A 363 -6.33 -34.87 -32.81
CA SER A 363 -4.96 -35.38 -32.92
C SER A 363 -4.01 -34.70 -31.95
N LYS A 364 -2.89 -35.37 -31.65
CA LYS A 364 -1.81 -34.80 -30.83
C LYS A 364 -1.21 -33.55 -31.48
N ASP A 365 -1.10 -33.52 -32.81
CA ASP A 365 -0.52 -32.38 -33.54
C ASP A 365 -1.45 -31.17 -33.52
N GLU A 366 -2.77 -31.37 -33.63
CA GLU A 366 -3.76 -30.31 -33.45
C GLU A 366 -3.73 -29.74 -32.03
N ARG A 367 -3.70 -30.61 -31.02
CA ARG A 367 -3.54 -30.19 -29.62
C ARG A 367 -2.25 -29.39 -29.41
N ALA A 368 -1.13 -29.86 -29.98
CA ALA A 368 0.17 -29.19 -29.87
C ALA A 368 0.18 -27.81 -30.55
N ARG A 369 -0.53 -27.64 -31.68
CA ARG A 369 -0.66 -26.33 -32.35
C ARG A 369 -1.37 -25.31 -31.46
N HIS A 370 -2.52 -25.65 -30.88
CA HIS A 370 -3.24 -24.73 -29.98
C HIS A 370 -2.47 -24.46 -28.68
N LEU A 371 -1.79 -25.48 -28.13
CA LEU A 371 -0.92 -25.28 -26.97
C LEU A 371 0.25 -24.33 -27.29
N SER A 372 0.89 -24.48 -28.45
CA SER A 372 1.97 -23.59 -28.90
C SER A 372 1.47 -22.16 -29.07
N ALA A 373 0.27 -21.97 -29.63
CA ALA A 373 -0.34 -20.63 -29.77
C ALA A 373 -0.53 -19.95 -28.40
N LEU A 374 -1.05 -20.68 -27.41
CA LEU A 374 -1.17 -20.18 -26.04
C LEU A 374 0.18 -19.87 -25.40
N GLN A 375 1.18 -20.74 -25.58
CA GLN A 375 2.54 -20.55 -25.07
C GLN A 375 3.21 -19.30 -25.66
N ASP A 376 3.12 -19.14 -26.98
CA ASP A 376 3.72 -17.99 -27.66
C ASP A 376 3.01 -16.69 -27.30
N PHE A 377 1.69 -16.73 -27.11
CA PHE A 377 0.96 -15.56 -26.66
C PHE A 377 1.29 -15.19 -25.21
N SER A 378 1.38 -16.15 -24.28
CA SER A 378 1.83 -15.87 -22.91
C SER A 378 3.24 -15.26 -22.88
N LYS A 379 4.21 -15.80 -23.65
CA LYS A 379 5.55 -15.20 -23.75
C LYS A 379 5.51 -13.73 -24.21
N ARG A 380 4.68 -13.43 -25.23
CA ARG A 380 4.51 -12.04 -25.71
C ARG A 380 3.89 -11.15 -24.64
N LEU A 381 2.89 -11.65 -23.91
CA LEU A 381 2.28 -10.91 -22.80
C LEU A 381 3.27 -10.65 -21.67
N THR A 382 4.13 -11.62 -21.32
CA THR A 382 5.18 -11.43 -20.32
C THR A 382 6.12 -10.29 -20.73
N VAL A 383 6.62 -10.30 -21.97
CA VAL A 383 7.52 -9.25 -22.49
C VAL A 383 6.82 -7.89 -22.47
N TRP A 384 5.59 -7.83 -22.96
CA TRP A 384 4.84 -6.58 -23.00
C TRP A 384 4.52 -6.04 -21.60
N LYS A 385 4.15 -6.92 -20.66
CA LYS A 385 3.93 -6.56 -19.26
C LYS A 385 5.19 -5.96 -18.62
N THR A 386 6.37 -6.51 -18.90
CA THR A 386 7.63 -5.93 -18.41
C THR A 386 7.82 -4.52 -18.96
N ALA A 387 7.68 -4.34 -20.28
CA ALA A 387 7.79 -3.01 -20.91
C ALA A 387 6.79 -1.99 -20.31
N LEU A 388 5.53 -2.39 -20.11
CA LEU A 388 4.51 -1.56 -19.47
C LEU A 388 4.83 -1.23 -18.01
N THR A 389 5.45 -2.16 -17.28
CA THR A 389 5.85 -1.95 -15.88
C THR A 389 7.00 -0.95 -15.79
N ASP A 390 7.98 -1.05 -16.69
CA ASP A 390 9.09 -0.10 -16.78
C ASP A 390 8.62 1.30 -17.18
N GLU A 391 7.69 1.39 -18.13
CA GLU A 391 7.06 2.67 -18.52
C GLU A 391 6.25 3.26 -17.36
N PHE A 392 5.47 2.45 -16.65
CA PHE A 392 4.73 2.87 -15.46
C PHE A 392 5.67 3.42 -14.38
N ALA A 393 6.79 2.74 -14.11
CA ALA A 393 7.77 3.19 -13.12
C ALA A 393 8.41 4.52 -13.52
N THR A 394 8.77 4.68 -14.80
CA THR A 394 9.38 5.91 -15.34
C THR A 394 8.40 7.09 -15.24
N ASN A 395 7.17 6.92 -15.70
CA ASN A 395 6.15 7.99 -15.64
C ASN A 395 5.77 8.34 -14.19
N SER A 396 5.76 7.36 -13.28
CA SER A 396 5.53 7.61 -11.86
C SER A 396 6.63 8.47 -11.25
N ALA A 397 7.90 8.18 -11.56
CA ALA A 397 9.02 8.99 -11.10
C ALA A 397 8.97 10.43 -11.65
N ASP A 398 8.58 10.59 -12.92
CA ASP A 398 8.43 11.91 -13.53
C ASP A 398 7.26 12.70 -12.94
N LEU A 399 6.14 12.04 -12.62
CA LEU A 399 5.06 12.69 -11.86
C LEU A 399 5.59 13.16 -10.50
N THR A 400 6.32 12.34 -9.74
CA THR A 400 6.88 12.77 -8.44
C THR A 400 7.78 14.00 -8.56
N LYS A 401 8.63 14.08 -9.61
CA LYS A 401 9.44 15.28 -9.87
C LYS A 401 8.57 16.50 -10.17
N LEU A 402 7.51 16.32 -10.96
CA LEU A 402 6.56 17.38 -11.29
C LEU A 402 5.78 17.86 -10.06
N GLU A 403 5.40 16.94 -9.17
CA GLU A 403 4.76 17.28 -7.90
C GLU A 403 5.68 18.11 -7.01
N ALA A 404 6.94 17.69 -6.85
CA ALA A 404 7.94 18.44 -6.10
C ALA A 404 8.16 19.85 -6.68
N ARG A 405 8.22 19.97 -8.02
CA ARG A 405 8.31 21.27 -8.69
C ARG A 405 7.08 22.13 -8.44
N ALA A 406 5.87 21.57 -8.52
CA ALA A 406 4.64 22.30 -8.28
C ALA A 406 4.55 22.83 -6.84
N THR A 407 5.07 22.10 -5.84
CA THR A 407 5.13 22.56 -4.45
C THR A 407 6.05 23.76 -4.25
N SER A 408 7.04 23.96 -5.13
CA SER A 408 7.98 25.09 -5.06
C SER A 408 7.48 26.38 -5.74
N VAL A 409 6.31 26.34 -6.38
CA VAL A 409 5.71 27.46 -7.11
C VAL A 409 4.51 27.98 -6.32
N LEU A 410 4.49 29.29 -6.05
CA LEU A 410 3.38 29.95 -5.37
C LEU A 410 2.12 29.98 -6.25
N GLU A 411 0.94 30.02 -5.63
CA GLU A 411 -0.35 29.96 -6.33
C GLU A 411 -0.61 31.17 -7.25
N ASP A 412 -0.01 32.32 -6.93
CA ASP A 412 -0.09 33.56 -7.73
C ASP A 412 0.86 33.56 -8.93
N ASP A 413 1.78 32.59 -9.04
CA ASP A 413 2.64 32.45 -10.20
C ASP A 413 1.82 31.99 -11.43
N PRO A 414 1.92 32.69 -12.58
CA PRO A 414 1.15 32.36 -13.77
C PRO A 414 1.44 30.96 -14.35
N ARG A 415 2.51 30.27 -13.89
CA ARG A 415 2.86 28.90 -14.27
C ARG A 415 2.15 27.85 -13.42
N PHE A 416 1.59 28.21 -12.26
CA PHE A 416 1.00 27.27 -11.31
C PHE A 416 -0.12 26.43 -11.94
N SER A 417 -1.05 27.09 -12.64
CA SER A 417 -2.19 26.42 -13.30
C SER A 417 -1.75 25.43 -14.38
N LEU A 418 -0.73 25.78 -15.16
CA LEU A 418 -0.15 24.96 -16.22
C LEU A 418 0.59 23.73 -15.65
N LEU A 419 1.33 23.90 -14.55
CA LEU A 419 1.95 22.78 -13.84
C LEU A 419 0.90 21.82 -13.27
N ASN A 420 -0.20 22.36 -12.72
CA ASN A 420 -1.29 21.54 -12.21
C ASN A 420 -1.99 20.75 -13.34
N GLU A 421 -2.16 21.36 -14.51
CA GLU A 421 -2.68 20.67 -15.70
C GLU A 421 -1.78 19.49 -16.11
N GLN A 422 -0.46 19.69 -16.18
CA GLN A 422 0.49 18.61 -16.46
C GLN A 422 0.40 17.48 -15.41
N ARG A 423 0.24 17.81 -14.12
CA ARG A 423 0.08 16.80 -13.04
C ARG A 423 -1.14 15.92 -13.26
N VAL A 424 -2.28 16.54 -13.57
CA VAL A 424 -3.53 15.81 -13.83
C VAL A 424 -3.37 14.89 -15.04
N LEU A 425 -2.81 15.39 -16.14
CA LEU A 425 -2.59 14.60 -17.36
C LEU A 425 -1.63 13.42 -17.14
N LYS A 426 -0.50 13.63 -16.46
CA LYS A 426 0.44 12.55 -16.13
C LYS A 426 -0.21 11.53 -15.18
N GLY A 427 -1.05 11.98 -14.23
CA GLY A 427 -1.85 11.09 -13.40
C GLY A 427 -2.83 10.21 -14.20
N GLU A 428 -3.48 10.77 -15.23
CA GLU A 428 -4.31 9.99 -16.16
C GLU A 428 -3.47 8.95 -16.93
N LYS A 429 -2.29 9.33 -17.45
CA LYS A 429 -1.38 8.40 -18.15
C LYS A 429 -0.96 7.22 -17.26
N ILE A 430 -0.54 7.51 -16.02
CA ILE A 430 -0.19 6.47 -15.03
C ILE A 430 -1.37 5.54 -14.78
N SER A 431 -2.58 6.09 -14.66
CA SER A 431 -3.79 5.29 -14.47
C SER A 431 -4.08 4.36 -15.66
N MET A 432 -3.84 4.82 -16.90
CA MET A 432 -3.97 3.99 -18.10
C MET A 432 -2.91 2.87 -18.14
N LEU A 433 -1.64 3.20 -17.89
CA LEU A 433 -0.56 2.22 -17.82
C LEU A 433 -0.85 1.16 -16.75
N GLN A 434 -1.36 1.56 -15.58
CA GLN A 434 -1.77 0.64 -14.53
C GLN A 434 -2.89 -0.31 -15.01
N ARG A 435 -3.91 0.20 -15.70
CA ARG A 435 -4.98 -0.62 -16.29
C ARG A 435 -4.43 -1.64 -17.31
N LEU A 436 -3.46 -1.24 -18.13
CA LEU A 436 -2.80 -2.12 -19.10
C LEU A 436 -1.97 -3.21 -18.42
N VAL A 437 -1.11 -2.84 -17.45
CA VAL A 437 -0.31 -3.80 -16.66
C VAL A 437 -1.20 -4.82 -15.97
N GLN A 438 -2.31 -4.37 -15.37
CA GLN A 438 -3.27 -5.26 -14.70
C GLN A 438 -3.96 -6.20 -15.70
N SER A 439 -4.40 -5.68 -16.84
CA SER A 439 -5.12 -6.48 -17.86
C SER A 439 -4.20 -7.50 -18.52
N ALA A 440 -3.00 -7.09 -18.95
CA ALA A 440 -1.99 -7.99 -19.52
C ALA A 440 -1.54 -9.03 -18.50
N GLY A 441 -1.30 -8.63 -17.24
CA GLY A 441 -0.90 -9.53 -16.17
C GLY A 441 -1.98 -10.55 -15.78
N ALA A 442 -3.25 -10.17 -15.81
CA ALA A 442 -4.37 -11.08 -15.56
C ALA A 442 -4.50 -12.13 -16.68
N LEU A 443 -4.37 -11.71 -17.93
CA LEU A 443 -4.44 -12.62 -19.08
C LEU A 443 -3.25 -13.56 -19.16
N ASP A 444 -2.03 -13.06 -18.93
CA ASP A 444 -0.80 -13.87 -18.91
C ASP A 444 -0.87 -14.97 -17.84
N GLN A 445 -1.32 -14.61 -16.64
CA GLN A 445 -1.49 -15.56 -15.55
C GLN A 445 -2.54 -16.63 -15.86
N LEU A 446 -3.66 -16.23 -16.45
CA LEU A 446 -4.72 -17.14 -16.86
C LEU A 446 -4.21 -18.16 -17.89
N ILE A 447 -3.54 -17.68 -18.93
CA ILE A 447 -2.99 -18.54 -20.00
C ILE A 447 -1.87 -19.43 -19.48
N SER A 448 -0.96 -18.90 -18.66
CA SER A 448 0.13 -19.66 -18.05
C SER A 448 -0.42 -20.85 -17.28
N ARG A 449 -1.48 -20.65 -16.49
CA ARG A 449 -2.16 -21.73 -15.77
C ARG A 449 -2.71 -22.80 -16.72
N TRP A 450 -3.34 -22.39 -17.82
CA TRP A 450 -3.88 -23.34 -18.80
C TRP A 450 -2.78 -24.12 -19.52
N VAL A 451 -1.66 -23.47 -19.82
CA VAL A 451 -0.46 -24.11 -20.39
C VAL A 451 0.13 -25.12 -19.41
N ASP A 452 0.24 -24.76 -18.13
CA ASP A 452 0.73 -25.65 -17.07
C ASP A 452 -0.20 -26.85 -16.87
N ASP A 453 -1.51 -26.61 -16.86
CA ASP A 453 -2.51 -27.67 -16.79
C ASP A 453 -2.39 -28.60 -18.00
N ALA A 454 -2.17 -28.05 -19.20
CA ALA A 454 -2.05 -28.76 -20.48
C ALA A 454 -0.72 -29.54 -20.66
N THR A 455 0.33 -29.16 -19.93
CA THR A 455 1.68 -29.71 -20.06
C THR A 455 1.90 -30.81 -19.02
N PRO A 456 2.24 -32.05 -19.42
CA PRO A 456 2.44 -33.13 -18.46
C PRO A 456 3.61 -32.82 -17.53
N LYS A 457 3.33 -32.68 -16.22
CA LYS A 457 4.38 -32.66 -15.19
C LYS A 457 5.07 -34.02 -15.19
N LYS A 458 6.40 -34.06 -15.31
CA LYS A 458 7.18 -35.28 -15.06
C LYS A 458 6.86 -35.73 -13.62
N GLN A 459 6.06 -36.79 -13.49
CA GLN A 459 5.78 -37.39 -12.18
C GLN A 459 7.06 -38.07 -11.69
N ASP A 460 7.64 -37.56 -10.61
CA ASP A 460 8.18 -38.45 -9.58
C ASP A 460 6.98 -39.21 -8.97
N GLY A 461 7.12 -40.52 -8.85
CA GLY A 461 6.01 -41.48 -8.86
C GLY A 461 4.86 -41.22 -7.88
N GLY A 462 3.62 -41.29 -8.41
CA GLY A 462 2.38 -41.31 -7.62
C GLY A 462 1.20 -40.73 -8.39
N ALA A 463 0.24 -41.57 -8.76
CA ALA A 463 -0.95 -41.30 -9.59
C ALA A 463 -1.79 -40.07 -9.13
N LYS A 464 -2.64 -39.41 -9.93
CA LYS A 464 -3.38 -39.79 -11.15
C LYS A 464 -3.39 -38.63 -12.17
N ARG A 465 -3.39 -38.98 -13.46
CA ARG A 465 -3.69 -38.06 -14.58
C ARG A 465 -5.20 -37.90 -14.72
N PHE A 466 -5.69 -36.68 -14.92
CA PHE A 466 -6.97 -36.42 -15.56
C PHE A 466 -6.88 -35.16 -16.43
N PHE A 467 -7.01 -35.36 -17.74
CA PHE A 467 -7.73 -34.47 -18.65
C PHE A 467 -9.04 -35.16 -18.99
#